data_AF-A0A2W7I5N1-F1
#
_entry.id   AF-A0A2W7I5N1-F1
#
_cell.length_a   1.000
_cell.length_b   1.000
_cell.length_c   1.000
_cell.angle_alpha   90.00
_cell.angle_beta   90.00
_cell.angle_gamma   90.00
#
_symmetry.space_group_name_H-M   'P 1'
#
loop_
_entity.id
_entity.type
_entity.pdbx_description
1 polymer ?
#
loop_
_entity_poly.entity_id
_entity_poly.type
_entity_poly.pdbx_seq_one_letter_code
_entity_poly.pdbx_strand_id
1 'polypeptide(L)'
;MDPRLAREIVDCARDIFDKKTTNKLYGNVRKVRPEMITNDRIDLDNDRMTVEAFSAENDVNVTIDRKRELKKAVNRYETRAASKADNLRDKNIYFSTAYERGKSIEERWIRGESLAGNCAEQSDMAAFLAIKWDNTVRDLTYIAELDDPADHVFCVILRRRDPPSWRNVAEMIQGCVDSQAFVLDPWMNFSCYAASYNSMASAKMGKWLSEGKRINWGGKTQNAPGWYQPGGDYLECFLHARLDFKKAV
;
A
#
# COMPACT_ATOMS: atom_id res chain seq x y z
N MET A 1 11.34 -15.92 -14.26
CA MET A 1 11.81 -16.16 -12.89
C MET A 1 11.83 -17.65 -12.57
N ASP A 2 12.87 -18.10 -11.87
CA ASP A 2 12.98 -19.43 -11.26
C ASP A 2 11.96 -19.56 -10.11
N PRO A 3 11.12 -20.62 -10.07
CA PRO A 3 10.18 -20.85 -8.97
C PRO A 3 10.81 -20.89 -7.58
N ARG A 4 12.08 -21.34 -7.44
CA ARG A 4 12.77 -21.37 -6.14
C ARG A 4 13.06 -19.95 -5.64
N LEU A 5 13.67 -19.14 -6.50
CA LEU A 5 13.92 -17.72 -6.21
C LEU A 5 12.63 -16.98 -5.88
N ALA A 6 11.56 -17.24 -6.64
CA ALA A 6 10.25 -16.64 -6.38
C ALA A 6 9.68 -16.99 -5.01
N ARG A 7 9.91 -18.22 -4.53
CA ARG A 7 9.52 -18.64 -3.18
C ARG A 7 10.34 -17.92 -2.12
N GLU A 8 11.66 -17.86 -2.29
CA GLU A 8 12.57 -17.14 -1.38
C GLU A 8 12.20 -15.66 -1.28
N ILE A 9 11.85 -15.01 -2.40
CA ILE A 9 11.40 -13.62 -2.41
C ILE A 9 10.14 -13.47 -1.56
N VAL A 10 9.16 -14.37 -1.71
CA VAL A 10 7.92 -14.34 -0.94
C VAL A 10 8.18 -14.54 0.54
N ASP A 11 9.08 -15.44 0.92
CA ASP A 11 9.46 -15.67 2.31
C ASP A 11 10.14 -14.43 2.92
N CYS A 12 11.15 -13.86 2.24
CA CYS A 12 11.84 -12.67 2.73
C CYS A 12 10.95 -11.43 2.77
N ALA A 13 10.14 -11.18 1.74
CA ALA A 13 9.20 -10.05 1.71
C ALA A 13 8.20 -10.12 2.86
N ARG A 14 7.90 -11.33 3.32
CA ARG A 14 6.95 -11.60 4.39
C ARG A 14 7.58 -11.50 5.78
N ASP A 15 8.80 -11.99 5.93
CA ASP A 15 9.47 -12.15 7.23
C ASP A 15 10.08 -10.83 7.75
N ILE A 16 10.21 -9.82 6.90
CA ILE A 16 10.60 -8.46 7.29
C ILE A 16 9.57 -7.77 8.20
N PHE A 17 8.32 -8.24 8.18
CA PHE A 17 7.25 -7.66 8.99
C PHE A 17 7.00 -8.50 10.24
N ASP A 18 7.35 -7.97 11.42
CA ASP A 18 7.09 -8.59 12.72
C ASP A 18 5.59 -8.84 12.96
N LYS A 19 4.79 -7.91 12.44
CA LYS A 19 3.33 -7.93 12.55
C LYS A 19 2.75 -7.87 11.16
N LYS A 20 1.61 -8.51 10.99
CA LYS A 20 0.80 -8.29 9.81
C LYS A 20 -0.37 -7.42 10.21
N THR A 21 -0.56 -6.30 9.52
CA THR A 21 -1.82 -5.56 9.54
C THR A 21 -2.82 -6.39 8.74
N THR A 22 -3.29 -7.49 9.33
CA THR A 22 -4.23 -8.35 8.62
C THR A 22 -5.63 -7.76 8.71
N ASN A 23 -6.27 -7.58 7.56
CA ASN A 23 -7.73 -7.65 7.43
C ASN A 23 -8.24 -9.07 7.76
N LYS A 24 -7.56 -9.83 8.64
CA LYS A 24 -7.88 -11.19 9.05
C LYS A 24 -7.76 -11.33 10.56
N LEU A 25 -8.77 -11.89 11.20
CA LEU A 25 -8.73 -12.24 12.61
C LEU A 25 -9.06 -13.71 12.80
N TYR A 26 -8.49 -14.32 13.85
CA TYR A 26 -8.90 -15.64 14.32
C TYR A 26 -10.26 -15.52 15.01
N GLY A 27 -11.21 -16.35 14.61
CA GLY A 27 -12.55 -16.41 15.20
C GLY A 27 -12.56 -16.98 16.61
N ASN A 28 -12.06 -16.23 17.60
CA ASN A 28 -12.47 -16.35 19.01
C ASN A 28 -13.21 -15.07 19.43
N VAL A 29 -14.10 -14.59 18.55
CA VAL A 29 -14.90 -13.39 18.82
C VAL A 29 -16.09 -13.78 19.70
N ARG A 30 -15.87 -13.80 21.02
CA ARG A 30 -16.97 -13.48 21.95
C ARG A 30 -17.38 -12.04 21.65
N LYS A 31 -18.48 -11.87 20.91
CA LYS A 31 -19.29 -10.64 20.80
C LYS A 31 -18.48 -9.32 20.77
N VAL A 32 -17.87 -8.98 19.63
CA VAL A 32 -17.52 -7.57 19.38
C VAL A 32 -18.84 -6.83 19.13
N ARG A 33 -19.26 -5.99 20.09
CA ARG A 33 -20.43 -5.12 19.94
C ARG A 33 -20.04 -3.91 19.06
N PRO A 34 -20.96 -3.35 18.27
CA PRO A 34 -20.67 -2.26 17.32
C PRO A 34 -20.24 -0.90 17.93
N GLU A 35 -20.15 -0.77 19.24
CA GLU A 35 -20.14 0.53 19.93
C GLU A 35 -18.74 1.10 20.22
N MET A 36 -17.64 0.45 19.82
CA MET A 36 -16.27 0.87 20.20
C MET A 36 -15.41 1.40 19.05
N ILE A 37 -15.96 2.28 18.22
CA ILE A 37 -15.15 3.17 17.37
C ILE A 37 -15.52 4.62 17.73
N THR A 38 -14.86 5.16 18.74
CA THR A 38 -14.93 6.60 19.04
C THR A 38 -13.99 7.34 18.09
N ASN A 39 -14.57 8.30 17.36
CA ASN A 39 -13.86 9.27 16.53
C ASN A 39 -13.00 10.17 17.42
N ASP A 40 -11.70 9.89 17.52
CA ASP A 40 -10.74 10.85 18.04
C ASP A 40 -10.54 11.96 16.99
N ARG A 41 -11.32 13.04 17.17
CA ARG A 41 -11.12 14.32 16.50
C ARG A 41 -9.76 14.88 16.92
N ILE A 42 -8.89 15.09 15.95
CA ILE A 42 -7.68 15.89 16.11
C ILE A 42 -8.12 17.36 16.17
N ASP A 43 -8.01 17.97 17.35
CA ASP A 43 -8.16 19.41 17.56
C ASP A 43 -7.04 20.16 16.82
N LEU A 44 -7.43 20.90 15.79
CA LEU A 44 -6.60 21.91 15.12
C LEU A 44 -7.11 23.29 15.54
N ASP A 45 -6.80 23.71 16.76
CA ASP A 45 -6.97 25.09 17.18
C ASP A 45 -5.83 25.47 18.13
N ASN A 46 -4.83 26.18 17.58
CA ASN A 46 -3.98 27.13 18.31
C ASN A 46 -3.05 27.83 17.32
N ASP A 47 -3.49 28.97 16.79
CA ASP A 47 -2.62 30.14 16.59
C ASP A 47 -3.46 31.33 16.13
N ARG A 48 -3.88 32.15 17.11
CA ARG A 48 -4.49 33.45 16.86
C ARG A 48 -3.77 34.50 17.69
N MET A 49 -2.69 35.05 17.14
CA MET A 49 -1.98 36.19 17.74
C MET A 49 -2.81 37.47 17.60
N THR A 50 -3.08 38.10 18.73
CA THR A 50 -3.61 39.47 18.85
C THR A 50 -2.51 40.48 18.52
N VAL A 51 -2.87 41.54 17.76
CA VAL A 51 -2.01 42.70 17.55
C VAL A 51 -2.79 43.94 17.96
N GLU A 52 -2.43 44.53 19.10
CA GLU A 52 -2.92 45.83 19.55
C GLU A 52 -2.15 46.97 18.88
N ALA A 53 -2.86 48.08 18.64
CA ALA A 53 -2.42 49.26 17.91
C ALA A 53 -1.87 50.35 18.85
N PHE A 54 -0.83 51.07 18.42
CA PHE A 54 -0.41 52.32 19.06
C PHE A 54 0.16 53.35 18.06
N SER A 55 -0.47 54.52 18.06
CA SER A 55 0.01 55.90 17.81
C SER A 55 0.74 56.25 16.51
N ALA A 56 0.03 57.00 15.66
CA ALA A 56 0.49 57.66 14.44
C ALA A 56 1.33 58.91 14.74
N GLU A 57 2.59 58.92 14.31
CA GLU A 57 3.33 60.07 13.73
C GLU A 57 4.84 59.79 13.56
N ASN A 58 5.39 58.76 14.22
CA ASN A 58 6.68 58.11 13.83
C ASN A 58 6.49 57.02 12.75
N ASP A 59 5.30 56.98 12.17
CA ASP A 59 4.66 55.74 11.74
C ASP A 59 5.03 55.35 10.31
N VAL A 60 5.42 56.29 9.45
CA VAL A 60 5.64 55.98 8.02
C VAL A 60 6.94 55.22 7.79
N ASN A 61 8.06 55.65 8.39
CA ASN A 61 9.36 54.97 8.23
C ASN A 61 9.40 53.64 8.98
N VAL A 62 8.82 53.58 10.18
CA VAL A 62 8.64 52.33 10.94
C VAL A 62 7.72 51.37 10.19
N THR A 63 6.66 51.86 9.54
CA THR A 63 5.76 51.02 8.74
C THR A 63 6.43 50.51 7.45
N ILE A 64 7.28 51.30 6.79
CA ILE A 64 8.03 50.85 5.60
C ILE A 64 9.05 49.77 5.98
N ASP A 65 9.82 49.97 7.05
CA ASP A 65 10.78 48.96 7.51
C ASP A 65 10.09 47.71 8.05
N ARG A 66 8.96 47.86 8.76
CA ARG A 66 8.14 46.74 9.23
C ARG A 66 7.48 45.99 8.07
N LYS A 67 7.03 46.67 7.01
CA LYS A 67 6.54 46.02 5.78
C LYS A 67 7.67 45.26 5.08
N ARG A 68 8.89 45.80 5.04
CA ARG A 68 10.05 45.13 4.45
C ARG A 68 10.45 43.88 5.25
N GLU A 69 10.50 43.99 6.57
CA GLU A 69 10.81 42.84 7.44
C GLU A 69 9.70 41.79 7.43
N LEU A 70 8.42 42.21 7.37
CA LEU A 70 7.30 41.29 7.20
C LEU A 70 7.39 40.55 5.86
N LYS A 71 7.70 41.25 4.76
CA LYS A 71 7.90 40.61 3.44
C LYS A 71 9.06 39.62 3.46
N LYS A 72 10.18 39.94 4.13
CA LYS A 72 11.28 38.99 4.32
C LYS A 72 10.85 37.79 5.18
N ALA A 73 10.06 38.00 6.23
CA ALA A 73 9.55 36.93 7.07
C ALA A 73 8.59 36.00 6.31
N VAL A 74 7.68 36.56 5.51
CA VAL A 74 6.79 35.82 4.62
C VAL A 74 7.59 35.01 3.61
N ASN A 75 8.55 35.62 2.90
CA ASN A 75 9.40 34.87 1.95
C ASN A 75 10.18 33.74 2.63
N ARG A 76 10.71 33.95 3.84
CA ARG A 76 11.39 32.90 4.61
C ARG A 76 10.43 31.78 5.00
N TYR A 77 9.19 32.11 5.38
CA TYR A 77 8.16 31.14 5.70
C TYR A 77 7.73 30.35 4.46
N GLU A 78 7.47 31.03 3.34
CA GLU A 78 7.15 30.40 2.05
C GLU A 78 8.27 29.47 1.58
N THR A 79 9.54 29.90 1.69
CA THR A 79 10.70 29.06 1.32
C THR A 79 10.82 27.85 2.24
N ARG A 80 10.60 28.01 3.54
CA ARG A 80 10.58 26.88 4.49
C ARG A 80 9.38 25.97 4.28
N ALA A 81 8.22 26.51 3.94
CA ALA A 81 7.02 25.74 3.64
C ALA A 81 7.19 24.95 2.33
N ALA A 82 7.76 25.57 1.29
CA ALA A 82 8.12 24.90 0.03
C ALA A 82 9.18 23.81 0.24
N SER A 83 10.26 24.11 0.99
CA SER A 83 11.28 23.11 1.33
C SER A 83 10.72 21.97 2.19
N LYS A 84 9.79 22.27 3.10
CA LYS A 84 9.09 21.25 3.91
C LYS A 84 8.11 20.45 3.05
N ALA A 85 7.44 21.07 2.08
CA ALA A 85 6.56 20.41 1.12
C ALA A 85 7.36 19.52 0.16
N ASP A 86 8.51 19.95 -0.35
CA ASP A 86 9.42 19.13 -1.16
C ASP A 86 10.00 17.97 -0.34
N ASN A 87 10.44 18.23 0.90
CA ASN A 87 10.84 17.16 1.82
C ASN A 87 9.71 16.20 2.15
N LEU A 88 8.44 16.66 2.17
CA LEU A 88 7.28 15.81 2.38
C LEU A 88 6.88 15.09 1.09
N ARG A 89 7.16 15.65 -0.09
CA ARG A 89 6.89 15.05 -1.40
C ARG A 89 7.88 13.94 -1.73
N ASP A 90 9.17 14.16 -1.45
CA ASP A 90 10.23 13.13 -1.51
C ASP A 90 10.04 12.04 -0.44
N LYS A 91 9.32 12.35 0.65
CA LYS A 91 8.95 11.38 1.70
C LYS A 91 7.54 10.84 1.56
N ASN A 92 6.78 11.27 0.55
CA ASN A 92 5.44 10.77 0.36
C ASN A 92 5.53 9.44 -0.41
N ILE A 93 5.52 8.35 0.35
CA ILE A 93 5.53 6.98 -0.17
C ILE A 93 4.46 6.74 -1.24
N TYR A 94 3.38 7.53 -1.25
CA TYR A 94 2.30 7.40 -2.21
C TYR A 94 2.66 7.87 -3.63
N PHE A 95 3.74 8.64 -3.81
CA PHE A 95 4.19 9.08 -5.14
C PHE A 95 5.44 8.36 -5.65
N SER A 96 6.01 7.46 -4.86
CA SER A 96 7.16 6.66 -5.29
C SER A 96 6.73 5.38 -6.00
N THR A 97 7.68 4.73 -6.66
CA THR A 97 7.48 3.44 -7.31
C THR A 97 7.44 2.30 -6.26
N ALA A 98 6.91 1.14 -6.63
CA ALA A 98 6.89 -0.02 -5.73
C ALA A 98 8.32 -0.43 -5.31
N TYR A 99 9.28 -0.33 -6.24
CA TYR A 99 10.69 -0.57 -5.97
C TYR A 99 11.24 0.38 -4.90
N GLU A 100 10.95 1.67 -5.00
CA GLU A 100 11.40 2.67 -4.02
C GLU A 100 10.75 2.49 -2.66
N ARG A 101 9.44 2.16 -2.61
CA ARG A 101 8.75 1.82 -1.36
C ARG A 101 9.36 0.58 -0.71
N GLY A 102 9.57 -0.50 -1.48
CA GLY A 102 10.20 -1.73 -0.98
C GLY A 102 11.63 -1.50 -0.48
N LYS A 103 12.42 -0.68 -1.18
CA LYS A 103 13.75 -0.26 -0.71
C LYS A 103 13.68 0.47 0.63
N SER A 104 12.74 1.42 0.78
CA SER A 104 12.54 2.15 2.02
C SER A 104 12.15 1.22 3.18
N ILE A 105 11.30 0.22 2.92
CA ILE A 105 10.92 -0.82 3.88
C ILE A 105 12.17 -1.61 4.33
N GLU A 106 13.02 -2.05 3.39
CA GLU A 106 14.27 -2.75 3.73
C GLU A 106 15.20 -1.89 4.59
N GLU A 107 15.39 -0.62 4.23
CA GLU A 107 16.23 0.31 5.00
C GLU A 107 15.74 0.48 6.45
N ARG A 108 14.43 0.57 6.66
CA ARG A 108 13.82 0.62 7.99
C ARG A 108 14.05 -0.65 8.78
N TRP A 109 13.88 -1.80 8.14
CA TRP A 109 14.13 -3.11 8.75
C TRP A 109 15.59 -3.29 9.18
N ILE A 110 16.55 -2.89 8.32
CA ILE A 110 17.99 -2.92 8.64
C ILE A 110 18.32 -2.04 9.85
N ARG A 111 17.59 -0.93 10.06
CA ARG A 111 17.72 -0.09 11.27
C ARG A 111 17.12 -0.72 12.53
N GLY A 112 16.54 -1.92 12.44
CA GLY A 112 15.89 -2.60 13.56
C GLY A 112 14.51 -2.03 13.91
N GLU A 113 13.86 -1.31 12.98
CA GLU A 113 12.50 -0.85 13.20
C GLU A 113 11.52 -2.04 13.18
N SER A 114 10.57 -2.05 14.12
CA SER A 114 9.48 -3.02 14.07
C SER A 114 8.46 -2.62 13.02
N LEU A 115 8.19 -3.51 12.07
CA LEU A 115 7.33 -3.23 10.92
C LEU A 115 6.03 -4.04 10.96
N ALA A 116 4.95 -3.39 10.56
CA ALA A 116 3.66 -4.03 10.33
C ALA A 116 3.27 -3.85 8.87
N GLY A 117 3.00 -4.95 8.15
CA GLY A 117 2.81 -4.93 6.70
C GLY A 117 1.43 -5.40 6.24
N ASN A 118 0.76 -4.62 5.39
CA ASN A 118 -0.46 -5.01 4.68
C ASN A 118 -0.11 -5.73 3.34
N CYS A 119 -1.10 -6.00 2.48
CA CYS A 119 -0.88 -6.63 1.18
C CYS A 119 -0.06 -5.75 0.21
N ALA A 120 -0.28 -4.43 0.21
CA ALA A 120 0.45 -3.48 -0.63
C ALA A 120 1.94 -3.41 -0.23
N GLU A 121 2.24 -3.19 1.05
CA GLU A 121 3.62 -3.09 1.55
C GLU A 121 4.41 -4.38 1.34
N GLN A 122 3.76 -5.53 1.54
CA GLN A 122 4.37 -6.83 1.25
C GLN A 122 4.65 -7.01 -0.24
N SER A 123 3.77 -6.52 -1.11
CA SER A 123 3.95 -6.60 -2.57
C SER A 123 5.04 -5.67 -3.08
N ASP A 124 5.14 -4.46 -2.52
CA ASP A 124 6.23 -3.52 -2.80
C ASP A 124 7.58 -4.14 -2.42
N MET A 125 7.66 -4.76 -1.23
CA MET A 125 8.87 -5.46 -0.79
C MET A 125 9.21 -6.64 -1.73
N ALA A 126 8.22 -7.42 -2.16
CA ALA A 126 8.43 -8.50 -3.13
C ALA A 126 8.93 -7.99 -4.48
N ALA A 127 8.38 -6.88 -4.99
CA ALA A 127 8.85 -6.25 -6.23
C ALA A 127 10.30 -5.75 -6.11
N PHE A 128 10.63 -5.08 -5.00
CA PHE A 128 11.98 -4.63 -4.72
C PHE A 128 12.98 -5.81 -4.66
N LEU A 129 12.67 -6.86 -3.90
CA LEU A 129 13.54 -8.04 -3.78
C LEU A 129 13.71 -8.77 -5.12
N ALA A 130 12.64 -8.91 -5.90
CA ALA A 130 12.69 -9.50 -7.23
C ALA A 130 13.69 -8.78 -8.13
N ILE A 131 13.63 -7.44 -8.17
CA ILE A 131 14.53 -6.62 -8.98
C ILE A 131 15.95 -6.60 -8.40
N LYS A 132 16.10 -6.56 -7.07
CA LYS A 132 17.39 -6.56 -6.38
C LYS A 132 18.17 -7.86 -6.63
N TRP A 133 17.48 -9.01 -6.61
CA TRP A 133 18.10 -10.32 -6.76
C TRP A 133 18.21 -10.77 -8.22
N ASP A 134 17.30 -10.31 -9.08
CA ASP A 134 17.35 -10.53 -10.52
C ASP A 134 17.00 -9.23 -11.27
N ASN A 135 18.02 -8.41 -11.55
CA ASN A 135 17.80 -7.13 -12.22
C ASN A 135 17.28 -7.29 -13.66
N THR A 136 17.29 -8.50 -14.25
CA THR A 136 16.72 -8.73 -15.58
C THR A 136 15.19 -8.60 -15.61
N VAL A 137 14.53 -8.72 -14.45
CA VAL A 137 13.07 -8.56 -14.33
C VAL A 137 12.63 -7.11 -14.07
N ARG A 138 13.55 -6.14 -14.01
CA ARG A 138 13.26 -4.74 -13.66
C ARG A 138 12.10 -4.15 -14.46
N ASP A 139 12.16 -4.22 -15.79
CA ASP A 139 11.13 -3.68 -16.68
C ASP A 139 9.92 -4.61 -16.86
N LEU A 140 9.97 -5.80 -16.26
CA LEU A 140 8.96 -6.85 -16.34
C LEU A 140 8.12 -6.97 -15.07
N THR A 141 8.45 -6.19 -14.03
CA THR A 141 7.83 -6.28 -12.71
C THR A 141 6.74 -5.21 -12.56
N TYR A 142 5.55 -5.65 -12.16
CA TYR A 142 4.36 -4.85 -11.98
C TYR A 142 3.73 -5.14 -10.61
N ILE A 143 3.09 -4.13 -10.03
CA ILE A 143 2.12 -4.32 -8.96
C ILE A 143 0.74 -4.44 -9.59
N ALA A 144 0.02 -5.47 -9.20
CA ALA A 144 -1.35 -5.73 -9.60
C ALA A 144 -2.26 -5.49 -8.40
N GLU A 145 -3.25 -4.62 -8.58
CA GLU A 145 -4.17 -4.16 -7.55
C GLU A 145 -5.60 -4.50 -7.96
N LEU A 146 -6.29 -5.25 -7.10
CA LEU A 146 -7.71 -5.53 -7.26
C LEU A 146 -8.50 -4.37 -6.65
N ASP A 147 -9.28 -3.71 -7.49
CA ASP A 147 -10.20 -2.64 -7.09
C ASP A 147 -11.30 -3.19 -6.16
N ASP A 148 -12.03 -2.26 -5.55
CA ASP A 148 -13.13 -2.62 -4.69
C ASP A 148 -14.17 -3.51 -5.42
N PRO A 149 -14.74 -4.51 -4.73
CA PRO A 149 -14.68 -4.68 -3.28
C PRO A 149 -13.57 -5.65 -2.82
N ALA A 150 -12.71 -6.18 -3.69
CA ALA A 150 -11.78 -7.24 -3.30
C ALA A 150 -10.59 -6.75 -2.45
N ASP A 151 -10.11 -5.53 -2.71
CA ASP A 151 -9.05 -4.81 -1.99
C ASP A 151 -7.84 -5.70 -1.67
N HIS A 152 -7.10 -6.08 -2.72
CA HIS A 152 -5.92 -6.92 -2.58
C HIS A 152 -4.84 -6.54 -3.60
N VAL A 153 -3.59 -6.61 -3.17
CA VAL A 153 -2.43 -6.22 -3.96
C VAL A 153 -1.43 -7.37 -3.96
N PHE A 154 -0.86 -7.65 -5.14
CA PHE A 154 0.20 -8.64 -5.34
C PHE A 154 1.19 -8.19 -6.41
N CYS A 155 2.37 -8.81 -6.45
CA CYS A 155 3.41 -8.52 -7.43
C CYS A 155 3.34 -9.52 -8.60
N VAL A 156 3.51 -9.04 -9.82
CA VAL A 156 3.49 -9.82 -11.06
C VAL A 156 4.77 -9.57 -11.85
N ILE A 157 5.39 -10.64 -12.33
CA ILE A 157 6.58 -10.61 -13.16
C ILE A 157 6.25 -11.24 -14.51
N LEU A 158 6.28 -10.44 -15.56
CA LEU A 158 6.05 -10.89 -16.92
C LEU A 158 7.28 -11.60 -17.49
N ARG A 159 7.08 -12.46 -18.49
CA ARG A 159 8.16 -13.04 -19.30
C ARG A 159 8.44 -12.24 -20.57
N ARG A 160 7.53 -11.36 -20.98
CA ARG A 160 7.61 -10.52 -22.18
C ARG A 160 7.43 -9.06 -21.78
N ARG A 161 7.97 -8.16 -22.61
CA ARG A 161 7.94 -6.70 -22.36
C ARG A 161 6.59 -6.06 -22.66
N ASP A 162 5.68 -6.77 -23.30
CA ASP A 162 4.34 -6.27 -23.56
C ASP A 162 3.63 -6.03 -22.21
N PRO A 163 3.09 -4.83 -21.97
CA PRO A 163 2.37 -4.54 -20.74
C PRO A 163 1.20 -5.51 -20.52
N PRO A 164 0.86 -5.82 -19.26
CA PRO A 164 -0.29 -6.65 -18.96
C PRO A 164 -1.58 -5.93 -19.37
N SER A 165 -2.52 -6.66 -19.98
CA SER A 165 -3.78 -6.11 -20.50
C SER A 165 -5.03 -6.79 -19.91
N TRP A 166 -4.85 -7.71 -18.97
CA TRP A 166 -5.94 -8.43 -18.32
C TRP A 166 -6.76 -7.50 -17.42
N ARG A 167 -8.08 -7.56 -17.50
CA ARG A 167 -8.95 -6.64 -16.75
C ARG A 167 -9.32 -7.15 -15.36
N ASN A 168 -9.11 -8.44 -15.10
CA ASN A 168 -9.39 -9.11 -13.83
C ASN A 168 -8.53 -10.39 -13.72
N VAL A 169 -8.57 -11.04 -12.57
CA VAL A 169 -7.81 -12.28 -12.32
C VAL A 169 -8.28 -13.44 -13.21
N ALA A 170 -9.58 -13.55 -13.48
CA ALA A 170 -10.10 -14.59 -14.37
C ALA A 170 -9.51 -14.50 -15.79
N GLU A 171 -9.45 -13.29 -16.36
CA GLU A 171 -8.80 -13.02 -17.64
C GLU A 171 -7.30 -13.26 -17.59
N MET A 172 -6.63 -12.88 -16.49
CA MET A 172 -5.20 -13.16 -16.29
C MET A 172 -4.90 -14.65 -16.35
N ILE A 173 -5.74 -15.47 -15.71
CA ILE A 173 -5.60 -16.93 -15.69
C ILE A 173 -5.81 -17.51 -17.08
N GLN A 174 -6.88 -17.10 -17.78
CA GLN A 174 -7.21 -17.61 -19.11
C GLN A 174 -6.20 -17.16 -20.17
N GLY A 175 -5.71 -15.93 -20.07
CA GLY A 175 -4.78 -15.33 -21.03
C GLY A 175 -3.33 -15.81 -20.85
N CYS A 176 -2.96 -16.29 -19.67
CA CYS A 176 -1.62 -16.82 -19.40
C CYS A 176 -1.47 -18.29 -19.83
N VAL A 177 -1.45 -18.55 -21.14
CA VAL A 177 -0.97 -19.82 -21.67
C VAL A 177 0.56 -19.86 -21.53
N ASP A 178 1.16 -20.99 -21.12
CA ASP A 178 2.62 -21.19 -21.07
C ASP A 178 3.43 -20.33 -20.09
N SER A 179 2.95 -20.13 -18.86
CA SER A 179 3.76 -19.53 -17.79
C SER A 179 4.25 -18.10 -18.09
N GLN A 180 3.48 -17.33 -18.87
CA GLN A 180 3.82 -15.97 -19.33
C GLN A 180 4.01 -14.96 -18.20
N ALA A 181 3.43 -15.22 -17.03
CA ALA A 181 3.59 -14.38 -15.86
C ALA A 181 3.77 -15.23 -14.60
N PHE A 182 4.55 -14.70 -13.67
CA PHE A 182 4.74 -15.23 -12.33
C PHE A 182 4.11 -14.28 -11.32
N VAL A 183 3.38 -14.81 -10.35
CA VAL A 183 2.75 -14.05 -9.27
C VAL A 183 3.53 -14.29 -7.99
N LEU A 184 3.86 -13.20 -7.29
CA LEU A 184 4.44 -13.17 -5.96
C LEU A 184 3.41 -12.56 -5.00
N ASP A 185 2.88 -13.36 -4.08
CA ASP A 185 1.86 -12.91 -3.13
C ASP A 185 2.25 -13.28 -1.68
N PRO A 186 3.05 -12.42 -1.02
CA PRO A 186 3.51 -12.70 0.34
C PRO A 186 2.40 -12.68 1.39
N TRP A 187 1.32 -11.93 1.13
CA TRP A 187 0.16 -11.85 2.01
C TRP A 187 -0.65 -13.15 2.02
N MET A 188 -0.82 -13.76 0.84
CA MET A 188 -1.33 -15.14 0.70
C MET A 188 -0.27 -16.20 1.06
N ASN A 189 1.00 -15.82 1.14
CA ASN A 189 2.15 -16.67 1.42
C ASN A 189 2.38 -17.76 0.35
N PHE A 190 2.30 -17.38 -0.92
CA PHE A 190 2.69 -18.26 -2.02
C PHE A 190 3.23 -17.47 -3.21
N SER A 191 3.90 -18.18 -4.10
CA SER A 191 4.25 -17.72 -5.43
C SER A 191 3.86 -18.80 -6.43
N CYS A 192 3.43 -18.42 -7.63
CA CYS A 192 2.96 -19.38 -8.64
C CYS A 192 2.97 -18.76 -10.04
N TYR A 193 2.78 -19.59 -11.07
CA TYR A 193 2.40 -19.07 -12.38
C TYR A 193 1.00 -18.44 -12.31
N ALA A 194 0.78 -17.38 -13.10
CA ALA A 194 -0.50 -16.67 -13.12
C ALA A 194 -1.70 -17.58 -13.46
N ALA A 195 -1.51 -18.56 -14.35
CA ALA A 195 -2.54 -19.57 -14.67
C ALA A 195 -2.98 -20.43 -13.47
N SER A 196 -2.13 -20.56 -12.45
CA SER A 196 -2.42 -21.30 -11.22
C SER A 196 -2.91 -20.40 -10.08
N TYR A 197 -3.07 -19.10 -10.30
CA TYR A 197 -3.33 -18.15 -9.22
C TYR A 197 -4.67 -18.43 -8.52
N ASN A 198 -5.76 -18.70 -9.25
CA ASN A 198 -7.05 -19.02 -8.64
C ASN A 198 -6.99 -20.29 -7.79
N SER A 199 -6.37 -21.38 -8.26
CA SER A 199 -6.32 -22.62 -7.49
C SER A 199 -5.51 -22.45 -6.20
N MET A 200 -4.40 -21.70 -6.26
CA MET A 200 -3.58 -21.38 -5.08
C MET A 200 -4.30 -20.45 -4.10
N ALA A 201 -4.95 -19.39 -4.60
CA ALA A 201 -5.73 -18.46 -3.79
C ALA A 201 -6.92 -19.18 -3.12
N SER A 202 -7.67 -19.97 -3.87
CA SER A 202 -8.80 -20.78 -3.38
C SER A 202 -8.35 -21.76 -2.30
N ALA A 203 -7.25 -22.49 -2.51
CA ALA A 203 -6.70 -23.40 -1.52
C ALA A 203 -6.28 -22.66 -0.24
N LYS A 204 -5.67 -21.48 -0.39
CA LYS A 204 -5.24 -20.66 0.75
C LYS A 204 -6.43 -20.14 1.56
N MET A 205 -7.44 -19.64 0.86
CA MET A 205 -8.69 -19.17 1.40
C MET A 205 -9.46 -20.29 2.12
N GLY A 206 -9.53 -21.49 1.53
CA GLY A 206 -10.08 -22.68 2.19
C GLY A 206 -9.34 -23.06 3.46
N LYS A 207 -8.00 -23.00 3.46
CA LYS A 207 -7.19 -23.19 4.68
C LYS A 207 -7.53 -22.14 5.74
N TRP A 208 -7.62 -20.86 5.39
CA TRP A 208 -8.03 -19.82 6.34
C TRP A 208 -9.42 -20.06 6.92
N LEU A 209 -10.38 -20.47 6.09
CA LEU A 209 -11.71 -20.82 6.56
C LEU A 209 -11.66 -21.97 7.59
N SER A 210 -10.88 -23.02 7.31
CA SER A 210 -10.69 -24.16 8.22
C SER A 210 -10.01 -23.78 9.55
N GLU A 211 -9.18 -22.73 9.55
CA GLU A 211 -8.53 -22.17 10.73
C GLU A 211 -9.44 -21.15 11.47
N GLY A 212 -10.69 -21.00 11.05
CA GLY A 212 -11.64 -20.05 11.65
C GLY A 212 -11.32 -18.59 11.36
N LYS A 213 -10.49 -18.29 10.35
CA LYS A 213 -10.19 -16.91 9.95
C LYS A 213 -11.36 -16.28 9.20
N ARG A 214 -11.43 -14.96 9.28
CA ARG A 214 -12.38 -14.11 8.56
C ARG A 214 -11.64 -13.00 7.83
N ILE A 215 -12.24 -12.41 6.81
CA ILE A 215 -11.73 -11.23 6.09
C ILE A 215 -12.60 -10.03 6.44
N ASN A 216 -11.98 -8.92 6.83
CA ASN A 216 -12.68 -7.64 6.95
C ASN A 216 -12.96 -7.13 5.55
N TRP A 217 -14.25 -7.00 5.20
CA TRP A 217 -14.70 -6.75 3.84
C TRP A 217 -15.98 -5.89 3.87
N GLY A 218 -16.16 -5.03 2.87
CA GLY A 218 -17.38 -4.21 2.69
C GLY A 218 -18.62 -5.01 2.23
N GLY A 219 -18.46 -6.30 1.94
CA GLY A 219 -19.46 -7.10 1.25
C GLY A 219 -19.49 -6.82 -0.25
N LYS A 220 -20.25 -7.61 -1.00
CA LYS A 220 -20.34 -7.54 -2.47
C LYS A 220 -20.75 -6.17 -3.00
N THR A 221 -21.53 -5.42 -2.22
CA THR A 221 -22.05 -4.09 -2.55
C THR A 221 -21.34 -2.96 -1.80
N GLN A 222 -20.31 -3.25 -1.00
CA GLN A 222 -19.61 -2.32 -0.09
C GLN A 222 -20.46 -1.69 1.02
N ASN A 223 -21.76 -1.97 1.07
CA ASN A 223 -22.70 -1.38 2.05
C ASN A 223 -22.90 -2.26 3.29
N ALA A 224 -22.11 -3.31 3.46
CA ALA A 224 -22.18 -4.23 4.58
C ALA A 224 -20.77 -4.52 5.11
N PRO A 225 -20.11 -3.56 5.77
CA PRO A 225 -18.79 -3.81 6.35
C PRO A 225 -18.88 -4.86 7.46
N GLY A 226 -17.95 -5.80 7.47
CA GLY A 226 -17.94 -6.87 8.46
C GLY A 226 -16.85 -7.92 8.27
N TRP A 227 -16.91 -8.96 9.09
CA TRP A 227 -15.98 -10.09 9.07
C TRP A 227 -16.58 -11.29 8.33
N TYR A 228 -16.16 -11.49 7.10
CA TYR A 228 -16.71 -12.49 6.18
C TYR A 228 -15.85 -13.75 6.12
N GLN A 229 -16.44 -14.87 5.68
CA GLN A 229 -15.66 -16.05 5.36
C GLN A 229 -14.79 -15.77 4.11
N PRO A 230 -13.53 -16.25 4.07
CA PRO A 230 -12.65 -16.09 2.92
C PRO A 230 -13.08 -17.04 1.78
N GLY A 231 -14.24 -16.83 1.16
CA GLY A 231 -14.80 -17.71 0.13
C GLY A 231 -16.14 -17.16 -0.38
N GLY A 232 -16.88 -17.96 -1.15
CA GLY A 232 -18.20 -17.57 -1.68
C GLY A 232 -18.12 -16.24 -2.44
N ASP A 233 -18.96 -15.28 -2.03
CA ASP A 233 -19.02 -13.95 -2.66
C ASP A 233 -17.67 -13.21 -2.65
N TYR A 234 -16.84 -13.37 -1.61
CA TYR A 234 -15.53 -12.71 -1.58
C TYR A 234 -14.59 -13.28 -2.64
N LEU A 235 -14.55 -14.62 -2.80
CA LEU A 235 -13.71 -15.25 -3.83
C LEU A 235 -14.21 -14.89 -5.24
N GLU A 236 -15.52 -14.83 -5.44
CA GLU A 236 -16.11 -14.39 -6.72
C GLU A 236 -15.68 -12.95 -7.04
N CYS A 237 -15.81 -12.03 -6.07
CA CYS A 237 -15.32 -10.66 -6.22
C CYS A 237 -13.81 -10.60 -6.46
N PHE A 238 -13.02 -11.42 -5.77
CA PHE A 238 -11.58 -11.50 -5.96
C PHE A 238 -11.19 -11.90 -7.40
N LEU A 239 -11.94 -12.80 -8.02
CA LEU A 239 -11.65 -13.26 -9.38
C LEU A 239 -12.07 -12.26 -10.47
N HIS A 240 -13.12 -11.48 -10.19
CA HIS A 240 -13.79 -10.64 -11.19
C HIS A 240 -13.63 -9.13 -10.95
N ALA A 241 -13.06 -8.70 -9.83
CA ALA A 241 -12.74 -7.30 -9.58
C ALA A 241 -11.75 -6.76 -10.63
N ARG A 242 -11.84 -5.45 -10.88
CA ARG A 242 -10.94 -4.77 -11.82
C ARG A 242 -9.51 -4.94 -11.33
N LEU A 243 -8.63 -5.32 -12.24
CA LEU A 243 -7.21 -5.49 -11.99
C LEU A 243 -6.45 -4.36 -12.65
N ASP A 244 -5.84 -3.50 -11.83
CA ASP A 244 -5.04 -2.38 -12.28
C ASP A 244 -3.55 -2.72 -12.12
N PHE A 245 -2.75 -2.39 -13.15
CA PHE A 245 -1.32 -2.67 -13.16
C PHE A 245 -0.50 -1.38 -13.13
N LYS A 246 0.46 -1.33 -12.20
CA LYS A 246 1.43 -0.24 -12.07
C LYS A 246 2.83 -0.82 -12.24
N LYS A 247 3.69 -0.17 -13.04
CA LYS A 247 5.10 -0.59 -13.13
C LYS A 247 5.77 -0.47 -11.75
N ALA A 248 6.66 -1.40 -11.44
CA ALA A 248 7.40 -1.37 -10.19
C ALA A 248 8.52 -0.33 -10.16
N VAL A 249 8.94 0.19 -11.32
CA VAL A 249 9.97 1.22 -11.54
C VAL A 249 9.46 2.26 -12.53
#